data_AF-A0A157ZFR3-F1
#
_entry.id   AF-A0A157ZFR3-F1
#
_cell.length_a   1.000
_cell.length_b   1.000
_cell.length_c   1.000
_cell.angle_alpha   90.00
_cell.angle_beta   90.00
_cell.angle_gamma   90.00
#
_symmetry.space_group_name_H-M   'P 1'
#
loop_
_entity.id
_entity.type
_entity.pdbx_description
1 polymer ?
#
loop_
_entity_poly.entity_id
_entity_poly.type
_entity_poly.pdbx_seq_one_letter_code
_entity_poly.pdbx_strand_id
1 'polypeptide(L)' 'MVFSYREMMVTPAAVRQGNVFAATARIQDLNGMERSVRLPGEFANVEEAIRYAIAAGFEYIDCERRC' A
#
# COMPACT_ATOMS: atom_id res chain seq x y z
N MET A 1 -6.88 -2.50 -8.27
CA MET A 1 -7.07 -3.79 -7.57
C MET A 1 -7.23 -3.47 -6.11
N VAL A 2 -8.20 -4.05 -5.41
CA VAL A 2 -8.43 -3.88 -3.97
C VAL A 2 -8.45 -5.28 -3.37
N PHE A 3 -7.79 -5.48 -2.24
CA PHE A 3 -7.81 -6.76 -1.54
C PHE A 3 -8.09 -6.56 -0.05
N SER A 4 -8.74 -7.54 0.56
CA SER A 4 -9.01 -7.56 1.99
C SER A 4 -7.96 -8.37 2.74
N TYR A 5 -7.52 -7.85 3.89
CA TYR A 5 -6.57 -8.52 4.79
C TYR A 5 -6.84 -8.10 6.23
N ARG A 6 -7.05 -9.10 7.13
CA ARG A 6 -7.34 -8.88 8.56
C ARG A 6 -8.39 -7.80 8.83
N GLU A 7 -9.51 -7.86 8.10
CA GLU A 7 -10.63 -6.91 8.20
C GLU A 7 -10.29 -5.49 7.72
N MET A 8 -9.19 -5.30 6.99
CA MET A 8 -8.85 -4.03 6.36
C MET A 8 -8.83 -4.21 4.83
N MET A 9 -9.26 -3.18 4.11
CA MET A 9 -9.12 -3.10 2.66
C MET A 9 -7.83 -2.37 2.33
N VAL A 10 -7.03 -2.97 1.45
CA VAL A 10 -5.79 -2.37 0.94
C VAL A 10 -5.97 -2.10 -0.54
N THR A 11 -5.76 -0.85 -0.92
CA THR A 11 -5.77 -0.38 -2.30
C THR A 11 -4.35 0.07 -2.66
N PRO A 12 -3.54 -0.81 -3.28
CA PRO A 12 -2.22 -0.43 -3.77
C PRO A 12 -2.37 0.49 -4.99
N ALA A 13 -1.48 1.47 -5.07
CA ALA A 13 -1.36 2.37 -6.19
C ALA A 13 0.11 2.72 -6.46
N ALA A 14 0.44 2.90 -7.73
CA ALA A 14 1.73 3.41 -8.16
C ALA A 14 1.54 4.85 -8.63
N VAL A 15 2.28 5.77 -8.03
CA VAL A 15 2.23 7.20 -8.38
C VAL A 15 3.50 7.56 -9.15
N ARG A 16 3.35 8.07 -10.37
CA ARG A 16 4.49 8.53 -11.15
C ARG A 16 5.13 9.76 -10.52
N GLN A 17 6.46 9.73 -10.34
CA GLN A 17 7.27 10.84 -9.84
C GLN A 17 8.44 11.06 -10.81
N GLY A 18 8.26 11.96 -11.77
CA GLY A 18 9.21 12.17 -12.85
C GLY A 18 9.33 10.93 -13.75
N ASN A 19 10.50 10.28 -13.70
CA ASN A 19 10.84 9.09 -14.48
C ASN A 19 10.72 7.77 -13.70
N VAL A 20 10.35 7.83 -12.43
CA VAL A 20 10.15 6.65 -11.57
C VAL A 20 8.71 6.59 -11.04
N PHE A 21 8.38 5.49 -10.38
CA PHE A 21 7.10 5.28 -9.70
C PHE A 21 7.34 5.11 -8.20
N ALA A 22 6.50 5.74 -7.39
CA ALA A 22 6.44 5.54 -5.95
C ALA A 22 5.29 4.57 -5.62
N ALA A 23 5.56 3.61 -4.74
CA ALA A 23 4.55 2.71 -4.20
C ALA A 23 3.73 3.41 -3.11
N THR A 24 2.41 3.30 -3.19
CA THR A 24 1.47 3.83 -2.21
C THR A 24 0.42 2.79 -1.90
N ALA A 25 -0.07 2.76 -0.67
CA ALA A 25 -1.16 1.89 -0.26
C ALA A 25 -2.17 2.70 0.54
N ARG A 26 -3.43 2.64 0.15
CA ARG A 26 -4.55 3.14 0.95
C ARG A 26 -5.11 1.98 1.75
N ILE A 27 -5.08 2.10 3.06
CA ILE A 27 -5.57 1.11 4.01
C ILE A 27 -6.83 1.68 4.65
N GLN A 28 -7.92 0.93 4.58
CA GLN A 28 -9.21 1.30 5.16
C GLN A 28 -9.68 0.19 6.09
N ASP A 29 -10.07 0.53 7.31
CA ASP A 29 -10.69 -0.41 8.24
C ASP A 29 -12.22 -0.51 8.06
N LEU A 30 -12.86 -1.47 8.73
CA LEU A 30 -14.32 -1.64 8.68
C LEU A 30 -15.11 -0.50 9.34
N ASN A 31 -14.46 0.32 10.16
CA ASN A 31 -15.07 1.47 10.83
C ASN A 31 -15.01 2.73 9.94
N GLY A 32 -14.45 2.61 8.74
CA GLY A 32 -14.30 3.71 7.79
C GLY A 32 -13.07 4.58 8.04
N MET A 33 -12.19 4.22 8.98
CA MET A 33 -10.91 4.89 9.15
C MET A 33 -10.02 4.59 7.96
N GLU A 34 -9.49 5.65 7.36
CA GLU A 34 -8.68 5.56 6.17
C GLU A 34 -7.32 6.18 6.40
N ARG A 35 -6.28 5.49 5.94
CA ARG A 35 -4.91 5.98 5.94
C ARG A 35 -4.26 5.72 4.59
N SER A 36 -3.62 6.75 4.06
CA SER A 36 -2.77 6.63 2.89
C SER A 36 -1.33 6.55 3.34
N VAL A 37 -0.67 5.44 3.03
CA VAL A 37 0.72 5.20 3.37
C VAL A 37 1.55 5.30 2.10
N ARG A 38 2.52 6.22 2.11
CA ARG A 38 3.57 6.25 1.09
C ARG A 38 4.68 5.31 1.53
N LEU A 39 4.99 4.34 0.69
CA LEU A 39 5.97 3.33 1.01
C LEU A 39 7.35 3.75 0.51
N PRO A 40 8.43 3.39 1.23
CA PRO A 40 9.79 3.71 0.80
C PRO A 40 10.14 2.96 -0.48
N GLY A 41 10.83 3.63 -1.41
CA GLY A 41 11.32 3.06 -2.66
C GLY A 41 10.93 3.84 -3.91
N GLU A 42 11.73 3.67 -4.97
CA GLU A 42 11.48 4.17 -6.32
C GLU A 42 11.57 2.99 -7.30
N PHE A 43 10.60 2.88 -8.19
CA PHE A 43 10.46 1.73 -9.10
C PHE A 43 10.51 2.19 -10.54
N ALA A 44 11.12 1.38 -11.41
CA ALA A 44 11.25 1.70 -12.83
C ALA A 44 9.92 1.59 -13.58
N ASN A 45 8.98 0.79 -13.08
CA ASN A 45 7.68 0.56 -13.70
C ASN A 45 6.55 0.43 -12.68
N VAL A 46 5.31 0.53 -13.19
CA VAL A 46 4.07 0.44 -12.41
C VAL A 46 3.92 -0.92 -11.73
N GLU A 47 4.27 -2.00 -12.42
CA GLU A 47 4.03 -3.36 -11.94
C GLU A 47 4.84 -3.66 -10.68
N GLU A 48 6.12 -3.31 -10.67
CA GLU A 48 7.00 -3.43 -9.49
C GLU A 48 6.49 -2.59 -8.32
N ALA A 49 6.11 -1.33 -8.57
CA ALA A 49 5.55 -0.45 -7.54
C ALA A 49 4.27 -1.03 -6.92
N ILE A 50 3.38 -1.61 -7.74
CA ILE A 50 2.14 -2.24 -7.26
C ILE A 50 2.44 -3.51 -6.46
N ARG A 51 3.34 -4.38 -6.92
CA ARG A 51 3.73 -5.60 -6.19
C ARG A 51 4.32 -5.27 -4.82
N TYR A 52 5.19 -4.26 -4.77
CA TYR A 52 5.74 -3.78 -3.50
C TYR A 52 4.67 -3.17 -2.60
N ALA A 53 3.75 -2.38 -3.16
CA ALA A 53 2.64 -1.79 -2.41
C ALA A 53 1.73 -2.83 -1.76
N ILE A 54 1.52 -3.98 -2.42
CA ILE A 54 0.78 -5.11 -1.87
C ILE A 54 1.50 -5.69 -0.65
N ALA A 55 2.77 -6.06 -0.82
CA ALA A 55 3.56 -6.70 0.23
C ALA A 55 3.69 -5.83 1.48
N ALA A 56 4.09 -4.57 1.30
CA ALA A 56 4.27 -3.65 2.42
C ALA A 56 2.95 -3.24 3.06
N GLY A 57 1.84 -3.21 2.31
CA GLY A 57 0.50 -3.01 2.87
C GLY A 57 0.11 -4.09 3.89
N PHE A 58 0.45 -5.36 3.61
CA PHE A 58 0.24 -6.45 4.57
C PHE A 58 1.12 -6.32 5.81
N GLU A 59 2.41 -6.02 5.63
CA GLU A 59 3.35 -5.84 6.74
C GLU A 59 2.95 -4.68 7.65
N TYR A 60 2.44 -3.59 7.09
CA TYR A 60 1.96 -2.44 7.86
C TYR A 60 0.78 -2.83 8.77
N ILE A 61 -0.21 -3.55 8.22
CA ILE A 61 -1.36 -4.06 8.98
C ILE A 61 -0.91 -5.00 10.10
N ASP A 62 0.09 -5.85 9.83
CA ASP A 62 0.62 -6.78 10.81
C ASP A 62 1.38 -6.07 11.93
N CYS A 63 2.10 -5.00 11.61
CA CYS A 63 2.82 -4.16 12.57
C CYS A 63 1.85 -3.40 13.49
N GLU A 64 0.81 -2.75 12.94
CA GLU A 64 -0.18 -2.00 13.74
C GLU A 64 -0.96 -2.87 14.74
N ARG A 65 -1.11 -4.18 14.48
CA ARG A 65 -1.76 -5.10 15.42
C ARG A 65 -0.80 -5.71 16.46
N ARG A 66 0.51 -5.48 16.35
CA ARG A 66 1.54 -6.09 17.23
C ARG A 66 2.42 -5.09 17.98
N CYS A 67 2.44 -3.82 17.59
CA CYS A 67 3.13 -2.73 18.29
C CYS A 67 2.17 -1.97 19.22
#